data_AF-A0A6P4D7J2-F1
#
_entry.id   AF-A0A6P4D7J2-F1
#
_cell.length_a   1.000
_cell.length_b   1.000
_cell.length_c   1.000
_cell.angle_alpha   90.00
_cell.angle_beta   90.00
_cell.angle_gamma   90.00
#
_symmetry.space_group_name_H-M   'P 1'
#
loop_
_entity.id
_entity.type
_entity.pdbx_description
1 polymer ?
#
loop_
_entity_poly.entity_id
_entity_poly.type
_entity_poly.pdbx_seq_one_letter_code
_entity_poly.pdbx_strand_id
1 'polypeptide(L)'
;MDTQSGEDEYDIDFIVSTMLTRLELNLACFSEKVTNLGIFVMNLETLECELETMILEKNGIDGMVMDMECAEKGLEFDLLCGVLDSEVSELGVFLGTLHAEIAEAEQFVSSTNSIWRNRLEVSEEGFKQSEEQLSEIKKQSTDFQRTLSSYKREESGNAEEGVKIPEDDHSSDVKTGMNMQTIEQQRHILRMLEKSLANEMDLEKNINKSRQIEETLKLRIASLEQELIHAEEEAADVCERWFEADNAREILMGISVDLLGKLQISQFNLNGLNQRESELRARLESGNSDKVSSLEKQLKEYESQLLNTKASADEYQKQYTAMCSEIRDMENLVFELKEKNVEQLEKQLKEYDLRLQQAVASVEASQEKQSMLCSTIKDMELVIEDLKSKVSKAEIRADSAEDKCIIISETNAELNEELSFLRNRLECLEGSLHLVEEAKVATAKDIRNRTMIFQNLITQIALERERLNKQLSSLASENKILAVKLKQAANGIFPESNASSANDYEADRCWMNFSANDNQTKVGDSLPDAGSVRRIDAGVLGFKFLFKSFLVVLVSAVAFQFFKDVNVDFGL
;
A
#
# COMPACT_ATOMS: atom_id res chain seq x y z
N MET A 1 -20.72 -34.16 -68.47
CA MET A 1 -20.67 -32.70 -68.24
C MET A 1 -21.58 -32.42 -67.08
N ASP A 2 -20.90 -32.24 -65.94
CA ASP A 2 -21.17 -31.28 -64.87
C ASP A 2 -22.45 -31.44 -64.06
N THR A 3 -22.32 -32.15 -62.94
CA THR A 3 -23.13 -32.01 -61.71
C THR A 3 -22.29 -32.52 -60.54
N GLN A 4 -21.26 -31.75 -60.17
CA GLN A 4 -20.44 -31.96 -58.96
C GLN A 4 -19.76 -30.63 -58.63
N SER A 5 -20.51 -29.67 -58.10
CA SER A 5 -19.93 -28.47 -57.46
C SER A 5 -20.79 -27.92 -56.32
N GLY A 6 -21.84 -28.64 -55.89
CA GLY A 6 -22.78 -28.14 -54.89
C GLY A 6 -22.46 -28.54 -53.45
N GLU A 7 -21.58 -29.52 -53.21
CA GLU A 7 -21.27 -30.00 -51.85
C GLU A 7 -20.05 -29.29 -51.24
N ASP A 8 -19.07 -28.83 -52.04
CA ASP A 8 -17.88 -28.12 -51.53
C ASP A 8 -18.13 -26.63 -51.20
N GLU A 9 -19.19 -26.03 -51.73
CA GLU A 9 -19.48 -24.59 -51.56
C GLU A 9 -20.12 -24.27 -50.20
N TYR A 10 -20.88 -25.21 -49.61
CA TYR A 10 -21.51 -25.04 -48.29
C TYR A 10 -20.49 -25.09 -47.13
N ASP A 11 -19.43 -25.89 -47.25
CA ASP A 11 -18.39 -25.98 -46.21
C ASP A 11 -17.55 -24.70 -46.13
N ILE A 12 -17.23 -24.09 -47.27
CA ILE A 12 -16.43 -22.85 -47.32
C ILE A 12 -17.23 -21.67 -46.76
N ASP A 13 -18.53 -21.57 -47.09
CA ASP A 13 -19.41 -20.50 -46.61
C ASP A 13 -19.58 -20.57 -45.09
N PHE A 14 -19.73 -21.78 -44.53
CA PHE A 14 -19.81 -22.01 -43.09
C PHE A 14 -18.50 -21.64 -42.36
N ILE A 15 -17.34 -22.02 -42.92
CA ILE A 15 -16.03 -21.69 -42.35
C ILE A 15 -15.80 -20.18 -42.34
N VAL A 16 -16.07 -19.50 -43.46
CA VAL A 16 -15.91 -18.03 -43.57
C VAL A 16 -16.88 -17.32 -42.63
N SER A 17 -18.13 -17.77 -42.53
CA SER A 17 -19.12 -17.21 -41.60
C SER A 17 -18.67 -17.33 -40.14
N THR A 18 -18.14 -18.49 -39.75
CA THR A 18 -17.67 -18.75 -38.39
C THR A 18 -16.46 -17.87 -38.04
N MET A 19 -15.50 -17.77 -38.95
CA MET A 19 -14.32 -16.91 -38.80
C MET A 19 -14.72 -15.42 -38.69
N LEU A 20 -15.63 -14.95 -39.55
CA LEU A 20 -16.10 -13.55 -39.52
C LEU A 20 -16.86 -13.23 -38.23
N THR A 21 -17.69 -14.16 -37.75
CA THR A 21 -18.45 -13.99 -36.50
C THR A 21 -17.50 -13.91 -35.30
N ARG A 22 -16.40 -14.67 -35.30
CA ARG A 22 -15.35 -14.56 -34.28
C ARG A 22 -14.65 -13.21 -34.33
N LEU A 23 -14.29 -12.74 -35.52
CA LEU A 23 -13.66 -11.43 -35.73
C LEU A 23 -14.57 -10.29 -35.26
N GLU A 24 -15.87 -10.33 -35.60
CA GLU A 24 -16.87 -9.34 -35.18
C GLU A 24 -17.00 -9.28 -33.65
N LEU A 25 -16.99 -10.43 -32.96
CA LEU A 25 -17.03 -10.49 -31.50
C LEU A 25 -15.79 -9.86 -30.88
N ASN A 26 -14.60 -10.21 -31.39
CA ASN A 26 -13.33 -9.66 -30.91
C ASN A 26 -13.27 -8.13 -31.13
N LEU A 27 -13.75 -7.68 -32.27
CA LEU A 27 -13.84 -6.26 -32.61
C LEU A 27 -14.82 -5.50 -31.72
N ALA A 28 -16.01 -6.06 -31.47
CA ALA A 28 -16.99 -5.46 -30.58
C ALA A 28 -16.45 -5.32 -29.16
N CYS A 29 -15.77 -6.35 -28.65
CA CYS A 29 -15.12 -6.33 -27.35
C CYS A 29 -14.01 -5.26 -27.28
N PHE A 30 -13.19 -5.15 -28.32
CA PHE A 30 -12.17 -4.10 -28.43
C PHE A 30 -12.79 -2.69 -28.40
N SER A 31 -13.78 -2.45 -29.24
CA SER A 31 -14.47 -1.16 -29.35
C SER A 31 -15.13 -0.75 -28.03
N GLU A 32 -15.79 -1.69 -27.35
CA GLU A 32 -16.37 -1.46 -26.02
C GLU A 32 -15.28 -1.10 -25.01
N LYS A 33 -14.17 -1.83 -24.98
CA LYS A 33 -13.06 -1.57 -24.05
C LYS A 33 -12.40 -0.21 -24.31
N VAL A 34 -12.20 0.17 -25.57
CA VAL A 34 -11.69 1.50 -25.95
C VAL A 34 -12.66 2.61 -25.54
N THR A 35 -13.97 2.42 -25.75
CA THR A 35 -14.99 3.40 -25.35
C THR A 35 -15.03 3.58 -23.83
N ASN A 36 -14.96 2.49 -23.07
CA ASN A 36 -14.89 2.53 -21.60
C ASN A 36 -13.62 3.25 -21.11
N LEU A 37 -12.50 3.04 -21.79
CA LEU A 37 -11.25 3.73 -21.49
C LEU A 37 -11.35 5.23 -21.80
N GLY A 38 -12.07 5.63 -22.85
CA GLY A 38 -12.38 7.04 -23.12
C GLY A 38 -13.16 7.72 -21.97
N ILE A 39 -14.14 7.02 -21.38
CA ILE A 39 -14.85 7.51 -20.19
C ILE A 39 -13.90 7.62 -18.99
N PHE A 40 -12.98 6.66 -18.84
CA PHE A 40 -11.96 6.71 -17.79
C PHE A 40 -11.03 7.91 -17.94
N VAL A 41 -10.56 8.20 -19.16
CA VAL A 41 -9.74 9.39 -19.43
C VAL A 41 -10.49 10.66 -19.10
N MET A 42 -11.77 10.78 -19.45
CA MET A 42 -12.57 11.97 -19.09
C MET A 42 -12.62 12.22 -17.57
N ASN A 43 -12.72 11.17 -16.76
CA ASN A 43 -12.67 11.31 -15.30
C ASN A 43 -11.26 11.70 -14.81
N LEU A 44 -10.22 11.19 -15.48
CA LEU A 44 -8.83 11.50 -15.19
C LEU A 44 -8.50 12.98 -15.50
N GLU A 45 -9.02 13.52 -16.62
CA GLU A 45 -8.93 14.96 -16.96
C GLU A 45 -9.59 15.83 -15.89
N THR A 46 -10.73 15.38 -15.35
CA THR A 46 -11.42 16.09 -14.26
C THR A 46 -10.57 16.11 -13.00
N LEU A 47 -9.94 14.98 -12.66
CA LEU A 47 -9.05 14.86 -11.51
C LEU A 47 -7.77 15.70 -11.69
N GLU A 48 -7.21 15.78 -12.90
CA GLU A 48 -6.07 16.66 -13.23
C GLU A 48 -6.42 18.13 -12.98
N CYS A 49 -7.60 18.56 -13.44
CA CYS A 49 -8.10 19.92 -13.22
C CYS A 49 -8.33 20.24 -11.71
N GLU A 50 -8.87 19.29 -10.95
CA GLU A 50 -9.01 19.41 -9.49
C GLU A 50 -7.63 19.53 -8.81
N LEU A 51 -6.63 18.78 -9.26
CA LEU A 51 -5.26 18.87 -8.75
C LEU A 51 -4.61 20.21 -9.08
N GLU A 52 -4.70 20.68 -10.32
CA GLU A 52 -4.19 21.99 -10.72
C GLU A 52 -4.80 23.13 -9.90
N THR A 53 -6.12 23.09 -9.67
CA THR A 53 -6.80 24.10 -8.84
C THR A 53 -6.35 24.06 -7.38
N MET A 54 -6.22 22.87 -6.78
CA MET A 54 -5.71 22.71 -5.41
C MET A 54 -4.28 23.22 -5.24
N ILE A 55 -3.42 23.00 -6.24
CA ILE A 55 -2.03 23.50 -6.26
C ILE A 55 -2.02 25.04 -6.38
N LEU A 56 -2.83 25.61 -7.27
CA LEU A 56 -2.88 27.06 -7.50
C LEU A 56 -3.51 27.85 -6.34
N GLU A 57 -4.58 27.34 -5.72
CA GLU A 57 -5.25 28.01 -4.59
C GLU A 57 -4.36 28.10 -3.34
N LYS A 58 -3.50 27.11 -3.11
CA LYS A 58 -2.65 27.02 -1.91
C LYS A 58 -1.28 27.67 -2.07
N ASN A 59 -0.79 27.84 -3.31
CA ASN A 59 0.42 28.63 -3.59
C ASN A 59 0.27 30.15 -3.32
N GLY A 60 -0.94 30.64 -2.99
CA GLY A 60 -1.21 32.03 -2.63
C GLY A 60 -1.09 32.38 -1.14
N ILE A 61 -1.03 31.40 -0.23
CA ILE A 61 -0.99 31.64 1.22
C ILE A 61 -0.01 30.65 1.87
N ASP A 62 1.16 31.17 2.24
CA ASP A 62 2.23 30.53 3.02
C ASP A 62 2.85 29.27 2.38
N GLY A 63 4.05 29.45 1.85
CA GLY A 63 4.76 28.40 1.14
C GLY A 63 5.10 27.19 2.03
N MET A 64 5.16 26.03 1.36
CA MET A 64 5.94 24.86 1.75
C MET A 64 5.29 23.80 2.66
N VAL A 65 3.97 23.63 2.62
CA VAL A 65 3.34 22.37 3.05
C VAL A 65 2.34 21.91 2.00
N MET A 66 2.69 20.87 1.24
CA MET A 66 1.70 20.12 0.47
C MET A 66 0.69 19.56 1.46
N ASP A 67 -0.53 20.07 1.41
CA ASP A 67 -1.63 19.59 2.24
C ASP A 67 -1.84 18.09 2.00
N MET A 68 -2.17 17.35 3.06
CA MET A 68 -2.36 15.90 3.00
C MET A 68 -3.40 15.51 1.94
N GLU A 69 -4.44 16.33 1.78
CA GLU A 69 -5.48 16.16 0.76
C GLU A 69 -4.94 16.31 -0.67
N CYS A 70 -4.04 17.27 -0.91
CA CYS A 70 -3.39 17.44 -2.21
C CYS A 70 -2.42 16.29 -2.53
N ALA A 71 -1.71 15.80 -1.50
CA ALA A 71 -0.81 14.65 -1.64
C ALA A 71 -1.58 13.34 -1.91
N GLU A 72 -2.71 13.12 -1.23
CA GLU A 72 -3.58 11.96 -1.45
C GLU A 72 -4.16 11.96 -2.87
N LYS A 73 -4.69 13.10 -3.32
CA LYS A 73 -5.22 13.27 -4.68
C LYS A 73 -4.12 13.14 -5.75
N GLY A 74 -2.92 13.62 -5.47
CA GLY A 74 -1.77 13.50 -6.37
C GLY A 74 -1.32 12.04 -6.53
N LEU A 75 -1.34 11.25 -5.45
CA LEU A 75 -1.07 9.81 -5.50
C LEU A 75 -2.20 9.04 -6.20
N GLU A 76 -3.46 9.41 -5.97
CA GLU A 76 -4.61 8.85 -6.69
C GLU A 76 -4.45 9.05 -8.21
N PHE A 77 -4.07 10.25 -8.63
CA PHE A 77 -3.81 10.56 -10.04
C PHE A 77 -2.59 9.82 -10.62
N ASP A 78 -1.45 9.75 -9.90
CA ASP A 78 -0.25 9.00 -10.36
C ASP A 78 -0.57 7.51 -10.56
N LEU A 79 -1.35 6.90 -9.65
CA LEU A 79 -1.78 5.50 -9.77
C LEU A 79 -2.73 5.29 -10.95
N LEU A 80 -3.73 6.15 -11.13
CA LEU A 80 -4.71 6.03 -12.21
C LEU A 80 -4.08 6.25 -13.60
N CYS A 81 -3.10 7.15 -13.72
CA CYS A 81 -2.27 7.28 -14.93
C CYS A 81 -1.48 5.98 -15.21
N GLY A 82 -0.90 5.36 -14.18
CA GLY A 82 -0.21 4.08 -14.32
C GLY A 82 -1.14 2.94 -14.79
N VAL A 83 -2.39 2.92 -14.31
CA VAL A 83 -3.42 1.98 -14.79
C VAL A 83 -3.76 2.25 -16.26
N LEU A 84 -3.98 3.51 -16.64
CA LEU A 84 -4.26 3.91 -18.02
C LEU A 84 -3.15 3.46 -18.97
N ASP A 85 -1.89 3.75 -18.64
CA ASP A 85 -0.73 3.39 -19.44
C ASP A 85 -0.62 1.87 -19.65
N SER A 86 -0.93 1.08 -18.61
CA SER A 86 -0.94 -0.38 -18.68
C SER A 86 -2.04 -0.88 -19.63
N GLU A 87 -3.27 -0.38 -19.48
CA GLU A 87 -4.42 -0.79 -20.31
C GLU A 87 -4.25 -0.38 -21.77
N VAL A 88 -3.75 0.84 -22.05
CA VAL A 88 -3.43 1.29 -23.41
C VAL A 88 -2.35 0.42 -24.05
N SER A 89 -1.35 0.01 -23.27
CA SER A 89 -0.27 -0.86 -23.77
C SER A 89 -0.78 -2.26 -24.11
N GLU A 90 -1.63 -2.85 -23.27
CA GLU A 90 -2.24 -4.15 -23.52
C GLU A 90 -3.18 -4.13 -24.73
N LEU A 91 -4.03 -3.10 -24.83
CA LEU A 91 -4.88 -2.87 -26.01
C LEU A 91 -4.06 -2.69 -27.28
N GLY A 92 -2.89 -2.05 -27.19
CA GLY A 92 -1.96 -1.93 -28.33
C GLY A 92 -1.40 -3.27 -28.81
N VAL A 93 -1.16 -4.23 -27.91
CA VAL A 93 -0.76 -5.60 -28.28
C VAL A 93 -1.93 -6.32 -28.95
N PHE A 94 -3.13 -6.23 -28.36
CA PHE A 94 -4.34 -6.86 -28.91
C PHE A 94 -4.73 -6.27 -30.29
N LEU A 95 -4.56 -4.97 -30.49
CA LEU A 95 -4.73 -4.30 -31.78
C LEU A 95 -3.84 -4.95 -32.87
N GLY A 96 -2.63 -5.37 -32.51
CA GLY A 96 -1.73 -6.09 -33.42
C GLY A 96 -2.28 -7.48 -33.81
N THR A 97 -2.92 -8.18 -32.88
CA THR A 97 -3.60 -9.45 -33.15
C THR A 97 -4.81 -9.26 -34.05
N LEU A 98 -5.64 -8.25 -33.79
CA LEU A 98 -6.80 -7.91 -34.63
C LEU A 98 -6.39 -7.56 -36.07
N HIS A 99 -5.31 -6.79 -36.25
CA HIS A 99 -4.77 -6.52 -37.59
C HIS A 99 -4.38 -7.80 -38.34
N ALA A 100 -3.81 -8.79 -37.65
CA ALA A 100 -3.47 -10.08 -38.25
C ALA A 100 -4.72 -10.89 -38.61
N GLU A 101 -5.74 -10.90 -37.74
CA GLU A 101 -7.02 -11.58 -37.98
C GLU A 101 -7.81 -10.95 -39.14
N ILE A 102 -7.80 -9.61 -39.26
CA ILE A 102 -8.42 -8.90 -40.38
C ILE A 102 -7.68 -9.25 -41.69
N ALA A 103 -6.35 -9.22 -41.70
CA ALA A 103 -5.57 -9.57 -42.90
C ALA A 103 -5.78 -11.04 -43.33
N GLU A 104 -5.91 -11.96 -42.36
CA GLU A 104 -6.29 -13.35 -42.62
C GLU A 104 -7.71 -13.42 -43.21
N ALA A 105 -8.67 -12.73 -42.60
CA ALA A 105 -10.06 -12.71 -43.07
C ALA A 105 -10.21 -12.11 -44.48
N GLU A 106 -9.47 -11.04 -44.79
CA GLU A 106 -9.40 -10.45 -46.13
C GLU A 106 -8.91 -11.46 -47.18
N GLN A 107 -7.91 -12.28 -46.83
CA GLN A 107 -7.39 -13.32 -47.72
C GLN A 107 -8.47 -14.35 -48.05
N PHE A 108 -9.23 -14.80 -47.06
CA PHE A 108 -10.33 -15.77 -47.25
C PHE A 108 -11.54 -15.18 -47.99
N VAL A 109 -11.87 -13.91 -47.74
CA VAL A 109 -13.01 -13.21 -48.35
C VAL A 109 -12.71 -12.74 -49.79
N SER A 110 -11.43 -12.66 -50.16
CA SER A 110 -11.01 -12.35 -51.53
C SER A 110 -11.48 -13.39 -52.56
N SER A 111 -11.67 -14.65 -52.12
CA SER A 111 -12.12 -15.77 -52.96
C SER A 111 -13.63 -16.04 -52.94
N THR A 112 -14.43 -15.30 -52.18
CA THR A 112 -15.87 -15.60 -51.93
C THR A 112 -16.83 -14.50 -52.38
N ASN A 113 -18.14 -14.75 -52.18
CA ASN A 113 -19.26 -13.90 -52.62
C ASN A 113 -19.24 -12.49 -52.00
N SER A 114 -19.89 -11.51 -52.65
CA SER A 114 -19.93 -10.10 -52.25
C SER A 114 -20.53 -9.83 -50.87
N ILE A 115 -21.33 -10.76 -50.33
CA ILE A 115 -21.98 -10.64 -49.02
C ILE A 115 -20.93 -10.60 -47.89
N TRP A 116 -19.96 -11.52 -47.88
CA TRP A 116 -18.91 -11.58 -46.87
C TRP A 116 -17.96 -10.40 -46.94
N ARG A 117 -17.72 -9.90 -48.17
CA ARG A 117 -16.90 -8.72 -48.41
C ARG A 117 -17.52 -7.47 -47.80
N ASN A 118 -18.81 -7.25 -48.03
CA ASN A 118 -19.52 -6.12 -47.42
C ASN A 118 -19.55 -6.22 -45.89
N ARG A 119 -19.69 -7.44 -45.34
CA ARG A 119 -19.74 -7.68 -43.89
C ARG A 119 -18.37 -7.44 -43.23
N LEU A 120 -17.29 -7.83 -43.90
CA LEU A 120 -15.91 -7.51 -43.49
C LEU A 120 -15.63 -6.01 -43.58
N GLU A 121 -16.04 -5.34 -44.66
CA GLU A 121 -15.84 -3.90 -44.87
C GLU A 121 -16.51 -3.05 -43.77
N VAL A 122 -17.74 -3.40 -43.38
CA VAL A 122 -18.45 -2.74 -42.26
C VAL A 122 -17.70 -2.94 -40.93
N SER A 123 -17.13 -4.13 -40.71
CA SER A 123 -16.34 -4.42 -39.51
C SER A 123 -15.02 -3.65 -39.52
N GLU A 124 -14.33 -3.57 -40.66
CA GLU A 124 -13.08 -2.83 -40.83
C GLU A 124 -13.27 -1.32 -40.61
N GLU A 125 -14.40 -0.75 -41.05
CA GLU A 125 -14.72 0.67 -40.82
C GLU A 125 -14.95 0.96 -39.33
N GLY A 126 -15.70 0.10 -38.63
CA GLY A 126 -15.88 0.21 -37.18
C GLY A 126 -14.57 0.03 -36.39
N PHE A 127 -13.68 -0.84 -36.88
CA PHE A 127 -12.34 -1.03 -36.32
C PHE A 127 -11.47 0.21 -36.43
N LYS A 128 -11.39 0.82 -37.62
CA LYS A 128 -10.62 2.05 -37.84
C LYS A 128 -11.06 3.17 -36.89
N GLN A 129 -12.37 3.29 -36.65
CA GLN A 129 -12.89 4.26 -35.69
C GLN A 129 -12.38 4.00 -34.26
N SER A 130 -12.42 2.73 -33.81
CA SER A 130 -11.90 2.37 -32.47
C SER A 130 -10.37 2.49 -32.35
N GLU A 131 -9.63 2.27 -33.45
CA GLU A 131 -8.18 2.46 -33.50
C GLU A 131 -7.78 3.94 -33.38
N GLU A 132 -8.54 4.83 -34.04
CA GLU A 132 -8.35 6.27 -33.94
C GLU A 132 -8.60 6.75 -32.50
N GLN A 133 -9.67 6.26 -31.85
CA GLN A 133 -9.97 6.56 -30.45
C GLN A 133 -8.86 6.07 -29.50
N LEU A 134 -8.32 4.86 -29.70
CA LEU A 134 -7.20 4.37 -28.91
C LEU A 134 -5.95 5.23 -29.10
N SER A 135 -5.71 5.72 -30.31
CA SER A 135 -4.58 6.62 -30.61
C SER A 135 -4.73 7.98 -29.92
N GLU A 136 -5.94 8.51 -29.82
CA GLU A 136 -6.25 9.73 -29.07
C GLU A 136 -6.05 9.54 -27.56
N ILE A 137 -6.58 8.44 -27.00
CA ILE A 137 -6.39 8.06 -25.59
C ILE A 137 -4.89 7.91 -25.27
N LYS A 138 -4.13 7.27 -26.15
CA LYS A 138 -2.68 7.11 -25.98
C LYS A 138 -1.96 8.45 -25.93
N LYS A 139 -2.38 9.41 -26.76
CA LYS A 139 -1.84 10.77 -26.73
C LYS A 139 -2.16 11.46 -25.38
N GLN A 140 -3.40 11.38 -24.91
CA GLN A 140 -3.81 11.92 -23.61
C GLN A 140 -3.01 11.28 -22.46
N SER A 141 -2.78 9.97 -22.49
CA SER A 141 -1.94 9.27 -21.50
C SER A 141 -0.52 9.86 -21.42
N THR A 142 0.11 10.11 -22.58
CA THR A 142 1.44 10.75 -22.62
C THR A 142 1.43 12.21 -22.18
N ASP A 143 0.29 12.90 -22.32
CA ASP A 143 0.13 14.27 -21.86
C ASP A 143 0.03 14.29 -20.32
N PHE A 144 -0.77 13.42 -19.69
CA PHE A 144 -0.82 13.30 -18.22
C PHE A 144 0.52 12.92 -17.61
N GLN A 145 1.26 11.98 -18.24
CA GLN A 145 2.59 11.60 -17.77
C GLN A 145 3.59 12.77 -17.82
N ARG A 146 3.44 13.65 -18.82
CA ARG A 146 4.20 14.90 -18.92
C ARG A 146 3.82 15.89 -17.81
N THR A 147 2.53 16.01 -17.49
CA THR A 147 2.04 16.82 -16.36
C THR A 147 2.60 16.31 -15.03
N LEU A 148 2.51 15.00 -14.76
CA LEU A 148 3.10 14.36 -13.57
C LEU A 148 4.61 14.62 -13.43
N SER A 149 5.33 14.60 -14.55
CA SER A 149 6.76 14.88 -14.59
C SER A 149 7.09 16.35 -14.30
N SER A 150 6.18 17.28 -14.56
CA SER A 150 6.37 18.70 -14.26
C SER A 150 6.29 18.94 -12.75
N TYR A 151 5.34 18.31 -12.05
CA TYR A 151 5.21 18.38 -10.60
C TYR A 151 6.42 17.78 -9.86
N LYS A 152 6.98 16.67 -10.37
CA LYS A 152 8.19 16.05 -9.80
C LYS A 152 9.47 16.89 -10.01
N ARG A 153 9.48 17.84 -10.95
CA ARG A 153 10.69 18.61 -11.34
C ARG A 153 10.90 19.90 -10.53
N GLU A 154 9.91 20.40 -9.81
CA GLU A 154 10.05 21.64 -9.02
C GLU A 154 11.01 21.52 -7.81
N GLU A 155 11.44 20.31 -7.42
CA GLU A 155 12.49 20.11 -6.41
C GLU A 155 13.93 20.17 -6.95
N SER A 156 14.14 20.20 -8.27
CA SER A 156 15.49 20.31 -8.87
C SER A 156 15.62 21.58 -9.72
N GLY A 157 15.83 22.71 -9.06
CA GLY A 157 16.30 23.92 -9.73
C GLY A 157 17.67 23.69 -10.36
N ASN A 158 17.74 23.66 -11.69
CA ASN A 158 18.49 24.64 -12.47
C ASN A 158 18.30 24.40 -13.98
N ALA A 159 18.04 25.52 -14.65
CA ALA A 159 17.93 25.63 -16.10
C ALA A 159 19.24 25.23 -16.80
N GLU A 160 19.14 24.66 -17.99
CA GLU A 160 19.58 25.38 -19.19
C GLU A 160 19.04 24.76 -20.48
N GLU A 161 18.77 25.70 -21.37
CA GLU A 161 18.21 25.60 -22.72
C GLU A 161 19.21 24.95 -23.68
N GLY A 162 18.68 24.34 -24.74
CA GLY A 162 19.41 23.39 -25.57
C GLY A 162 20.68 23.92 -26.24
N VAL A 163 21.71 23.07 -26.29
CA VAL A 163 22.78 23.12 -27.29
C VAL A 163 23.17 21.68 -27.66
N LYS A 164 23.30 21.45 -28.97
CA LYS A 164 23.71 20.20 -29.59
C LYS A 164 25.23 19.94 -29.41
N ILE A 165 25.61 18.70 -29.74
CA ILE A 165 26.92 18.20 -30.25
C ILE A 165 27.98 17.83 -29.16
N PRO A 166 28.98 16.96 -29.44
CA PRO A 166 29.00 15.51 -29.75
C PRO A 166 29.77 14.67 -28.70
N GLU A 167 29.82 13.35 -28.95
CA GLU A 167 30.90 12.42 -28.58
C GLU A 167 32.27 13.08 -28.33
N ASP A 168 32.89 12.81 -27.19
CA ASP A 168 34.20 12.16 -27.20
C ASP A 168 34.52 11.47 -25.86
N ASP A 169 35.22 10.37 -26.03
CA ASP A 169 35.82 9.45 -25.08
C ASP A 169 36.93 10.15 -24.28
N HIS A 170 37.03 9.95 -22.96
CA HIS A 170 38.31 9.94 -22.22
C HIS A 170 38.13 9.49 -20.76
N SER A 171 38.59 8.27 -20.52
CA SER A 171 38.97 7.73 -19.22
C SER A 171 39.80 8.72 -18.38
N SER A 172 39.44 8.92 -17.12
CA SER A 172 40.46 9.18 -16.10
C SER A 172 40.14 8.53 -14.74
N ASP A 173 41.11 7.68 -14.40
CA ASP A 173 41.44 7.07 -13.13
C ASP A 173 41.43 8.07 -11.96
N VAL A 174 40.62 7.80 -10.93
CA VAL A 174 40.78 8.40 -9.60
C VAL A 174 40.80 7.28 -8.56
N LYS A 175 41.99 6.73 -8.40
CA LYS A 175 42.38 5.89 -7.27
C LYS A 175 42.75 6.76 -6.07
N THR A 176 42.05 6.52 -4.96
CA THR A 176 42.51 6.41 -3.55
C THR A 176 41.75 7.34 -2.61
N GLY A 177 41.04 6.74 -1.64
CA GLY A 177 40.75 7.47 -0.40
C GLY A 177 39.58 7.04 0.46
N MET A 178 39.00 5.84 0.36
CA MET A 178 38.00 5.40 1.35
C MET A 178 38.45 4.15 2.09
N ASN A 179 39.12 4.48 3.18
CA ASN A 179 39.51 3.66 4.31
C ASN A 179 38.30 2.90 4.90
N MET A 180 38.25 1.60 4.63
CA MET A 180 37.89 0.54 5.59
C MET A 180 36.48 0.60 6.23
N GLN A 181 35.44 0.38 5.43
CA GLN A 181 34.23 -0.31 5.92
C GLN A 181 34.62 -1.74 6.33
N THR A 182 34.34 -2.09 7.58
CA THR A 182 34.70 -3.34 8.25
C THR A 182 34.45 -4.58 7.39
N ILE A 183 35.44 -5.47 7.27
CA ILE A 183 35.34 -6.79 6.61
C ILE A 183 34.08 -7.58 7.05
N GLU A 184 33.58 -7.30 8.26
CA GLU A 184 32.35 -7.88 8.80
C GLU A 184 31.06 -7.34 8.16
N GLN A 185 31.01 -6.06 7.78
CA GLN A 185 29.89 -5.50 7.00
C GLN A 185 29.87 -6.08 5.58
N GLN A 186 31.04 -6.22 4.94
CA GLN A 186 31.16 -6.88 3.64
C GLN A 186 30.72 -8.37 3.71
N ARG A 187 31.08 -9.09 4.78
CA ARG A 187 30.59 -10.46 5.03
C ARG A 187 29.09 -10.52 5.28
N HIS A 188 28.53 -9.55 5.98
CA HIS A 188 27.09 -9.51 6.21
C HIS A 188 26.31 -9.26 4.90
N ILE A 189 26.77 -8.32 4.07
CA ILE A 189 26.21 -8.05 2.75
C ILE A 189 26.29 -9.30 1.87
N LEU A 190 27.45 -9.98 1.82
CA LEU A 190 27.60 -11.22 1.05
C LEU A 190 26.65 -12.33 1.52
N ARG A 191 26.47 -12.53 2.84
CA ARG A 191 25.49 -13.51 3.35
C ARG A 191 24.05 -13.12 3.03
N MET A 192 23.72 -11.83 3.04
CA MET A 192 22.38 -11.37 2.64
C MET A 192 22.15 -11.57 1.14
N LEU A 193 23.16 -11.33 0.31
CA LEU A 193 23.10 -11.59 -1.13
C LEU A 193 23.01 -13.09 -1.44
N GLU A 194 23.78 -13.95 -0.75
CA GLU A 194 23.64 -15.42 -0.86
C GLU A 194 22.24 -15.89 -0.48
N LYS A 195 21.67 -15.33 0.60
CA LYS A 195 20.30 -15.65 1.03
C LYS A 195 19.26 -15.14 0.05
N SER A 196 19.45 -13.95 -0.51
CA SER A 196 18.58 -13.37 -1.53
C SER A 196 18.60 -14.21 -2.81
N LEU A 197 19.79 -14.62 -3.26
CA LEU A 197 19.98 -15.47 -4.43
C LEU A 197 19.37 -16.86 -4.23
N ALA A 198 19.52 -17.46 -3.03
CA ALA A 198 18.88 -18.73 -2.71
C ALA A 198 17.35 -18.63 -2.72
N ASN A 199 16.79 -17.54 -2.22
CA ASN A 199 15.36 -17.29 -2.27
C ASN A 199 14.86 -17.06 -3.71
N GLU A 200 15.62 -16.30 -4.51
CA GLU A 200 15.31 -16.05 -5.93
C GLU A 200 15.28 -17.35 -6.74
N MET A 201 16.25 -18.26 -6.52
CA MET A 201 16.25 -19.58 -7.13
C MET A 201 15.05 -20.45 -6.72
N ASP A 202 14.61 -20.38 -5.45
CA ASP A 202 13.43 -21.13 -5.00
C ASP A 202 12.12 -20.54 -5.55
N LEU A 203 12.04 -19.21 -5.66
CA LEU A 203 10.96 -18.51 -6.34
C LEU A 203 10.89 -18.90 -7.83
N GLU A 204 12.02 -18.91 -8.54
CA GLU A 204 12.07 -19.33 -9.95
C GLU A 204 11.63 -20.80 -10.12
N LYS A 205 12.02 -21.67 -9.18
CA LYS A 205 11.55 -23.06 -9.15
C LYS A 205 10.05 -23.16 -8.93
N ASN A 206 9.47 -22.33 -8.06
CA ASN A 206 8.03 -22.30 -7.83
C ASN A 206 7.26 -21.72 -9.01
N ILE A 207 7.80 -20.69 -9.68
CA ILE A 207 7.25 -20.14 -10.94
C ILE A 207 7.25 -21.22 -12.03
N ASN A 208 8.34 -21.98 -12.17
CA ASN A 208 8.41 -23.08 -13.16
C ASN A 208 7.40 -24.19 -12.87
N LYS A 209 7.20 -24.57 -11.60
CA LYS A 209 6.13 -25.51 -11.22
C LYS A 209 4.73 -24.95 -11.52
N SER A 210 4.52 -23.66 -11.23
CA SER A 210 3.25 -22.98 -11.52
C SER A 210 2.95 -22.99 -13.02
N ARG A 211 3.95 -22.68 -13.85
CA ARG A 211 3.84 -22.73 -15.32
C ARG A 211 3.50 -24.14 -15.82
N GLN A 212 4.12 -25.18 -15.26
CA GLN A 212 3.81 -26.56 -15.62
C GLN A 212 2.37 -26.96 -15.25
N ILE A 213 1.88 -26.50 -14.10
CA ILE A 213 0.48 -26.71 -13.69
C ILE A 213 -0.46 -25.97 -14.64
N GLU A 214 -0.14 -24.72 -15.00
CA GLU A 214 -0.91 -23.93 -15.96
C GLU A 214 -1.00 -24.62 -17.33
N GLU A 215 0.12 -25.11 -17.87
CA GLU A 215 0.14 -25.87 -19.13
C GLU A 215 -0.71 -27.15 -19.05
N THR A 216 -0.64 -27.86 -17.91
CA THR A 216 -1.46 -29.06 -17.68
C THR A 216 -2.95 -28.72 -17.62
N LEU A 217 -3.32 -27.59 -17.00
CA LEU A 217 -4.71 -27.13 -16.94
C LEU A 217 -5.21 -26.69 -18.31
N LYS A 218 -4.39 -26.00 -19.12
CA LYS A 218 -4.74 -25.63 -20.50
C LYS A 218 -5.06 -26.85 -21.35
N LEU A 219 -4.23 -27.89 -21.28
CA LEU A 219 -4.49 -29.16 -22.00
C LEU A 219 -5.78 -29.83 -21.52
N ARG A 220 -6.06 -29.80 -20.21
CA ARG A 220 -7.27 -30.40 -19.64
C ARG A 220 -8.53 -29.62 -20.03
N ILE A 221 -8.46 -28.30 -20.08
CA ILE A 221 -9.57 -27.44 -20.54
C ILE A 221 -9.87 -27.75 -22.00
N ALA A 222 -8.87 -27.76 -22.88
CA ALA A 222 -9.07 -28.11 -24.29
C ALA A 222 -9.65 -29.52 -24.49
N SER A 223 -9.22 -30.50 -23.68
CA SER A 223 -9.79 -31.85 -23.68
C SER A 223 -11.26 -31.86 -23.26
N LEU A 224 -11.62 -31.10 -22.22
CA LEU A 224 -13.00 -31.02 -21.72
C LEU A 224 -13.91 -30.25 -22.67
N GLU A 225 -13.40 -29.21 -23.34
CA GLU A 225 -14.13 -28.49 -24.39
C GLU A 225 -14.47 -29.43 -25.55
N GLN A 226 -13.52 -30.26 -25.99
CA GLN A 226 -13.78 -31.26 -27.04
C GLN A 226 -14.78 -32.33 -26.59
N GLU A 227 -14.68 -32.82 -25.35
CA GLU A 227 -15.66 -33.77 -24.78
C GLU A 227 -17.07 -33.15 -24.69
N LEU A 228 -17.16 -31.85 -24.36
CA LEU A 228 -18.42 -31.12 -24.29
C LEU A 228 -19.07 -31.00 -25.67
N ILE A 229 -18.30 -30.64 -26.71
CA ILE A 229 -18.79 -30.54 -28.08
C ILE A 229 -19.35 -31.90 -28.55
N HIS A 230 -18.63 -33.00 -28.31
CA HIS A 230 -19.12 -34.32 -28.67
C HIS A 230 -20.38 -34.74 -27.90
N ALA A 231 -20.47 -34.42 -26.61
CA ALA A 231 -21.66 -34.70 -25.82
C ALA A 231 -22.88 -33.86 -26.29
N GLU A 232 -22.65 -32.62 -26.73
CA GLU A 232 -23.68 -31.75 -27.30
C GLU A 232 -24.19 -32.28 -28.65
N GLU A 233 -23.28 -32.70 -29.54
CA GLU A 233 -23.63 -33.35 -30.81
C GLU A 233 -24.45 -34.63 -30.60
N GLU A 234 -24.05 -35.49 -29.66
CA GLU A 234 -24.79 -36.71 -29.32
C GLU A 234 -26.19 -36.40 -28.77
N ALA A 235 -26.30 -35.38 -27.91
CA ALA A 235 -27.59 -34.93 -27.40
C ALA A 235 -28.51 -34.38 -28.51
N ALA A 236 -27.95 -33.65 -29.48
CA ALA A 236 -28.70 -33.14 -30.62
C ALA A 236 -29.25 -34.26 -31.51
N ASP A 237 -28.42 -35.26 -31.86
CA ASP A 237 -28.85 -36.45 -32.65
C ASP A 237 -29.93 -37.24 -31.92
N VAL A 238 -29.79 -37.47 -30.61
CA VAL A 238 -30.81 -38.16 -29.81
C VAL A 238 -32.14 -37.37 -29.80
N CYS A 239 -32.08 -36.05 -29.69
CA CYS A 239 -33.28 -35.21 -29.75
C CYS A 239 -33.96 -35.28 -31.12
N GLU A 240 -33.19 -35.18 -32.22
CA GLU A 240 -33.74 -35.27 -33.58
C GLU A 240 -34.46 -36.61 -33.81
N ARG A 241 -33.80 -37.74 -33.49
CA ARG A 241 -34.40 -39.08 -33.59
C ARG A 241 -35.65 -39.23 -32.73
N TRP A 242 -35.69 -38.59 -31.56
CA TRP A 242 -36.87 -38.61 -30.70
C TRP A 242 -38.05 -37.85 -31.33
N PHE A 243 -37.81 -36.68 -31.92
CA PHE A 243 -38.83 -35.93 -32.65
C PHE A 243 -39.37 -36.70 -33.87
N GLU A 244 -38.50 -37.36 -34.62
CA GLU A 244 -38.91 -38.23 -35.73
C GLU A 244 -39.79 -39.38 -35.26
N ALA A 245 -39.42 -40.03 -34.16
CA ALA A 245 -40.18 -41.13 -33.57
C ALA A 245 -41.56 -40.66 -33.07
N ASP A 246 -41.65 -39.47 -32.44
CA ASP A 246 -42.92 -38.93 -31.98
C ASP A 246 -43.84 -38.52 -33.15
N ASN A 247 -43.28 -37.95 -34.21
CA ASN A 247 -44.03 -37.67 -35.44
C ASN A 247 -44.57 -38.97 -36.10
N ALA A 248 -43.74 -40.01 -36.19
CA ALA A 248 -44.17 -41.32 -36.69
C ALA A 248 -45.29 -41.93 -35.83
N ARG A 249 -45.20 -41.79 -34.50
CA ARG A 249 -46.25 -42.21 -33.55
C ARG A 249 -47.57 -41.50 -33.83
N GLU A 250 -47.53 -40.19 -34.03
CA GLU A 250 -48.73 -39.38 -34.29
C GLU A 250 -49.41 -39.77 -35.62
N ILE A 251 -48.63 -39.98 -36.68
CA ILE A 251 -49.13 -40.47 -37.98
C ILE A 251 -49.79 -41.84 -37.83
N LEU A 252 -49.13 -42.78 -37.16
CA LEU A 252 -49.66 -44.14 -36.94
C LEU A 252 -50.93 -44.11 -36.09
N MET A 253 -51.00 -43.22 -35.09
CA MET A 253 -52.21 -43.01 -34.29
C MET A 253 -53.36 -42.51 -35.16
N GLY A 254 -53.12 -41.52 -36.02
CA GLY A 254 -54.10 -41.01 -36.98
C GLY A 254 -54.64 -42.11 -37.92
N ILE A 255 -53.75 -42.94 -38.47
CA ILE A 255 -54.14 -44.09 -39.32
C ILE A 255 -54.97 -45.10 -38.52
N SER A 256 -54.58 -45.40 -37.27
CA SER A 256 -55.30 -46.35 -36.43
C SER A 256 -56.73 -45.89 -36.12
N VAL A 257 -56.93 -44.60 -35.88
CA VAL A 257 -58.25 -44.00 -35.62
C VAL A 257 -59.13 -44.05 -36.87
N ASP A 258 -58.59 -43.75 -38.06
CA ASP A 258 -59.32 -43.86 -39.33
C ASP A 258 -59.72 -45.32 -39.63
N LEU A 259 -58.80 -46.27 -39.45
CA LEU A 259 -59.08 -47.71 -39.63
C LEU A 259 -60.16 -48.20 -38.66
N LEU A 260 -60.13 -47.75 -37.41
CA LEU A 260 -61.16 -48.07 -36.41
C LEU A 260 -62.53 -47.55 -36.85
N GLY A 261 -62.60 -46.33 -37.38
CA GLY A 261 -63.84 -45.76 -37.94
C GLY A 261 -64.39 -46.60 -39.11
N LYS A 262 -63.52 -47.02 -40.05
CA LYS A 262 -63.91 -47.88 -41.18
C LYS A 262 -64.38 -49.26 -40.73
N LEU A 263 -63.78 -49.83 -39.69
CA LEU A 263 -64.18 -51.10 -39.11
C LEU A 263 -65.58 -50.99 -38.48
N GLN A 264 -65.84 -49.94 -37.71
CA GLN A 264 -67.14 -49.69 -37.08
C GLN A 264 -68.26 -49.56 -38.12
N ILE A 265 -68.02 -48.84 -39.23
CA ILE A 265 -68.97 -48.72 -40.34
C ILE A 265 -69.22 -50.08 -41.00
N SER A 266 -68.16 -50.86 -41.25
CA SER A 266 -68.27 -52.21 -41.82
C SER A 266 -69.06 -53.15 -40.91
N GLN A 267 -68.85 -53.07 -39.59
CA GLN A 267 -69.58 -53.86 -38.60
C GLN A 267 -71.07 -53.48 -38.55
N PHE A 268 -71.39 -52.18 -38.63
CA PHE A 268 -72.78 -51.71 -38.72
C PHE A 268 -73.47 -52.21 -40.00
N ASN A 269 -72.79 -52.14 -41.15
CA ASN A 269 -73.30 -52.64 -42.42
C ASN A 269 -73.54 -54.15 -42.39
N LEU A 270 -72.62 -54.92 -41.81
CA LEU A 270 -72.75 -56.37 -41.64
C LEU A 270 -73.97 -56.73 -40.78
N ASN A 271 -74.19 -55.99 -39.68
CA ASN A 271 -75.36 -56.19 -38.82
C ASN A 271 -76.68 -55.92 -39.57
N GLY A 272 -76.74 -54.87 -40.40
CA GLY A 272 -77.91 -54.59 -41.25
C GLY A 272 -78.13 -55.65 -42.33
N LEU A 273 -77.05 -56.23 -42.87
CA LEU A 273 -77.12 -57.33 -43.84
C LEU A 273 -77.59 -58.63 -43.19
N ASN A 274 -77.08 -58.98 -42.00
CA ASN A 274 -77.52 -60.14 -41.23
C ASN A 274 -79.00 -60.06 -40.86
N GLN A 275 -79.52 -58.88 -40.54
CA GLN A 275 -80.94 -58.70 -40.25
C GLN A 275 -81.82 -58.92 -41.49
N ARG A 276 -81.37 -58.43 -42.65
CA ARG A 276 -82.04 -58.65 -43.94
C ARG A 276 -81.95 -60.12 -44.39
N GLU A 277 -80.83 -60.79 -44.14
CA GLU A 277 -80.69 -62.23 -44.36
C GLU A 277 -81.65 -63.01 -43.46
N SER A 278 -81.76 -62.63 -42.19
CA SER A 278 -82.68 -63.27 -41.22
C SER A 278 -84.15 -63.09 -41.63
N GLU A 279 -84.53 -61.90 -42.14
CA GLU A 279 -85.86 -61.66 -42.71
C GLU A 279 -86.15 -62.49 -43.97
N LEU A 280 -85.14 -62.68 -44.84
CA LEU A 280 -85.28 -63.49 -46.05
C LEU A 280 -85.32 -64.98 -45.74
N ARG A 281 -84.56 -65.46 -44.75
CA ARG A 281 -84.63 -66.85 -44.25
C ARG A 281 -86.01 -67.17 -43.67
N ALA A 282 -86.58 -66.27 -42.87
CA ALA A 282 -87.93 -66.44 -42.33
C ALA A 282 -89.03 -66.47 -43.43
N ARG A 283 -88.80 -65.79 -44.57
CA ARG A 283 -89.70 -65.83 -45.74
C ARG A 283 -89.51 -67.07 -46.62
N LEU A 284 -88.32 -67.69 -46.58
CA LEU A 284 -88.00 -68.90 -47.35
C LEU A 284 -88.49 -70.17 -46.62
N GLU A 285 -88.44 -70.18 -45.29
CA GLU A 285 -89.00 -71.27 -44.45
C GLU A 285 -90.53 -71.40 -44.56
N SER A 286 -91.23 -70.44 -45.20
CA SER A 286 -92.69 -70.47 -45.40
C SER A 286 -93.16 -70.88 -46.81
N GLY A 287 -92.32 -71.44 -47.70
CA GLY A 287 -92.75 -71.69 -49.09
C GLY A 287 -92.01 -72.75 -49.92
N ASN A 288 -92.66 -73.93 -50.03
CA ASN A 288 -92.69 -74.91 -51.13
C ASN A 288 -91.42 -75.72 -51.56
N SER A 289 -91.34 -76.90 -50.94
CA SER A 289 -90.96 -78.29 -51.32
C SER A 289 -90.28 -78.67 -52.65
N ASP A 290 -90.63 -78.19 -53.85
CA ASP A 290 -90.27 -78.99 -55.06
C ASP A 290 -89.07 -78.47 -55.88
N LYS A 291 -88.40 -77.43 -55.39
CA LYS A 291 -87.08 -76.98 -55.88
C LYS A 291 -85.90 -77.55 -55.07
N VAL A 292 -86.21 -78.30 -54.00
CA VAL A 292 -85.27 -78.76 -52.98
C VAL A 292 -84.27 -79.79 -53.51
N SER A 293 -84.64 -80.69 -54.44
CA SER A 293 -83.75 -81.78 -54.86
C SER A 293 -82.64 -81.38 -55.85
N SER A 294 -82.86 -80.32 -56.64
CA SER A 294 -81.82 -79.72 -57.50
C SER A 294 -80.89 -78.83 -56.66
N LEU A 295 -81.48 -78.07 -55.72
CA LEU A 295 -80.74 -77.26 -54.76
C LEU A 295 -79.96 -78.11 -53.76
N GLU A 296 -80.40 -79.33 -53.40
CA GLU A 296 -79.68 -80.27 -52.53
C GLU A 296 -78.35 -80.74 -53.12
N LYS A 297 -78.29 -80.96 -54.44
CA LYS A 297 -77.04 -81.33 -55.11
C LYS A 297 -76.06 -80.15 -55.19
N GLN A 298 -76.56 -78.94 -55.45
CA GLN A 298 -75.74 -77.73 -55.37
C GLN A 298 -75.33 -77.43 -53.92
N LEU A 299 -76.20 -77.67 -52.94
CA LEU A 299 -75.90 -77.53 -51.51
C LEU A 299 -74.78 -78.47 -51.07
N LYS A 300 -74.74 -79.72 -51.53
CA LYS A 300 -73.62 -80.63 -51.21
C LYS A 300 -72.28 -80.16 -51.79
N GLU A 301 -72.27 -79.59 -52.99
CA GLU A 301 -71.07 -79.01 -53.60
C GLU A 301 -70.64 -77.74 -52.83
N TYR A 302 -71.58 -76.86 -52.50
CA TYR A 302 -71.34 -75.68 -51.66
C TYR A 302 -70.94 -76.05 -50.23
N GLU A 303 -71.45 -77.13 -49.63
CA GLU A 303 -71.03 -77.66 -48.33
C GLU A 303 -69.59 -78.17 -48.39
N SER A 304 -69.21 -78.86 -49.47
CA SER A 304 -67.83 -79.31 -49.64
C SER A 304 -66.86 -78.13 -49.81
N GLN A 305 -67.27 -77.07 -50.52
CA GLN A 305 -66.52 -75.82 -50.62
C GLN A 305 -66.48 -75.06 -49.28
N LEU A 306 -67.60 -75.05 -48.54
CA LEU A 306 -67.72 -74.44 -47.21
C LEU A 306 -66.88 -75.16 -46.16
N LEU A 307 -66.76 -76.49 -46.26
CA LEU A 307 -65.89 -77.28 -45.39
C LEU A 307 -64.41 -76.93 -45.63
N ASN A 308 -64.02 -76.69 -46.89
CA ASN A 308 -62.66 -76.34 -47.25
C ASN A 308 -62.32 -74.89 -46.88
N THR A 309 -63.26 -73.95 -47.05
CA THR A 309 -63.11 -72.56 -46.58
C THR A 309 -63.15 -72.46 -45.06
N LYS A 310 -63.91 -73.33 -44.37
CA LYS A 310 -63.89 -73.44 -42.91
C LYS A 310 -62.57 -74.00 -42.39
N ALA A 311 -62.02 -75.02 -43.05
CA ALA A 311 -60.70 -75.54 -42.72
C ALA A 311 -59.60 -74.48 -42.88
N SER A 312 -59.63 -73.70 -43.97
CA SER A 312 -58.68 -72.59 -44.13
C SER A 312 -58.92 -71.46 -43.12
N ALA A 313 -60.17 -71.13 -42.79
CA ALA A 313 -60.50 -70.15 -41.77
C ALA A 313 -60.05 -70.58 -40.37
N ASP A 314 -60.21 -71.86 -40.02
CA ASP A 314 -59.73 -72.44 -38.77
C ASP A 314 -58.19 -72.41 -38.71
N GLU A 315 -57.51 -72.61 -39.83
CA GLU A 315 -56.05 -72.52 -39.93
C GLU A 315 -55.54 -71.07 -39.78
N TYR A 316 -56.19 -70.10 -40.42
CA TYR A 316 -55.91 -68.67 -40.19
C TYR A 316 -56.21 -68.24 -38.74
N GLN A 317 -57.31 -68.74 -38.15
CA GLN A 317 -57.64 -68.48 -36.74
C GLN A 317 -56.55 -69.03 -35.83
N LYS A 318 -56.02 -70.23 -36.12
CA LYS A 318 -54.93 -70.86 -35.36
C LYS A 318 -53.65 -70.04 -35.45
N GLN A 319 -53.26 -69.61 -36.66
CA GLN A 319 -52.13 -68.72 -36.87
C GLN A 319 -52.30 -67.38 -36.14
N TYR A 320 -53.49 -66.78 -36.22
CA TYR A 320 -53.79 -65.54 -35.51
C TYR A 320 -53.65 -65.71 -33.99
N THR A 321 -54.20 -66.79 -33.42
CA THR A 321 -54.05 -67.06 -31.99
C THR A 321 -52.59 -67.30 -31.57
N ALA A 322 -51.80 -67.98 -32.39
CA ALA A 322 -50.38 -68.19 -32.13
C ALA A 322 -49.59 -66.86 -32.18
N MET A 323 -49.88 -66.02 -33.17
CA MET A 323 -49.30 -64.69 -33.28
C MET A 323 -49.69 -63.79 -32.09
N CYS A 324 -50.95 -63.84 -31.64
CA CYS A 324 -51.39 -63.11 -30.44
C CYS A 324 -50.74 -63.61 -29.15
N SER A 325 -50.37 -64.89 -29.03
CA SER A 325 -49.56 -65.35 -27.89
C SER A 325 -48.13 -64.83 -27.96
N GLU A 326 -47.49 -64.86 -29.13
CA GLU A 326 -46.12 -64.35 -29.30
C GLU A 326 -46.02 -62.85 -29.04
N ILE A 327 -47.00 -62.06 -29.51
CA ILE A 327 -47.07 -60.61 -29.22
C ILE A 327 -47.12 -60.37 -27.70
N ARG A 328 -47.95 -61.13 -26.97
CA ARG A 328 -48.09 -60.99 -25.51
C ARG A 328 -46.81 -61.34 -24.77
N ASP A 329 -46.09 -62.38 -25.22
CA ASP A 329 -44.81 -62.76 -24.63
C ASP A 329 -43.75 -61.68 -24.88
N MET A 330 -43.74 -61.07 -26.07
CA MET A 330 -42.88 -59.92 -26.37
C MET A 330 -43.24 -58.69 -25.52
N GLU A 331 -44.53 -58.38 -25.36
CA GLU A 331 -45.00 -57.26 -24.53
C GLU A 331 -44.55 -57.43 -23.07
N ASN A 332 -44.65 -58.65 -22.52
CA ASN A 332 -44.17 -58.96 -21.17
C ASN A 332 -42.65 -58.78 -21.05
N LEU A 333 -41.88 -59.24 -22.03
CA LEU A 333 -40.42 -59.08 -22.03
C LEU A 333 -40.02 -57.60 -22.09
N VAL A 334 -40.70 -56.80 -22.93
CA VAL A 334 -40.50 -55.36 -23.03
C VAL A 334 -40.84 -54.67 -21.71
N PHE A 335 -41.92 -55.09 -21.06
CA PHE A 335 -42.31 -54.55 -19.75
C PHE A 335 -41.24 -54.85 -18.68
N GLU A 336 -40.79 -56.10 -18.55
CA GLU A 336 -39.75 -56.47 -17.58
C GLU A 336 -38.42 -55.77 -17.82
N LEU A 337 -38.02 -55.58 -19.09
CA LEU A 337 -36.81 -54.84 -19.45
C LEU A 337 -36.93 -53.37 -19.09
N LYS A 338 -38.09 -52.74 -19.36
CA LYS A 338 -38.35 -51.35 -18.98
C LYS A 338 -38.30 -51.18 -17.46
N GLU A 339 -38.95 -52.05 -16.70
CA GLU A 339 -38.98 -51.98 -15.24
C GLU A 339 -37.56 -52.09 -14.64
N LYS A 340 -36.75 -53.07 -15.10
CA LYS A 340 -35.35 -53.22 -14.66
C LYS A 340 -34.49 -52.01 -15.00
N ASN A 341 -34.66 -51.45 -16.21
CA ASN A 341 -33.92 -50.27 -16.63
C ASN A 341 -34.30 -49.05 -15.78
N VAL A 342 -35.59 -48.86 -15.49
CA VAL A 342 -36.07 -47.79 -14.61
C VAL A 342 -35.51 -47.95 -13.21
N GLU A 343 -35.56 -49.15 -12.61
CA GLU A 343 -34.98 -49.41 -11.29
C GLU A 343 -33.46 -49.14 -11.23
N GLN A 344 -32.74 -49.51 -12.28
CA GLN A 344 -31.30 -49.26 -12.37
C GLN A 344 -30.99 -47.76 -12.45
N LEU A 345 -31.72 -47.02 -13.30
CA LEU A 345 -31.57 -45.57 -13.44
C LEU A 345 -31.93 -44.86 -12.14
N GLU A 346 -33.00 -45.27 -11.44
CA GLU A 346 -33.37 -44.71 -10.13
C GLU A 346 -32.29 -44.94 -9.06
N LYS A 347 -31.65 -46.12 -9.07
CA LYS A 347 -30.53 -46.41 -8.16
C LYS A 347 -29.32 -45.54 -8.47
N GLN A 348 -28.98 -45.37 -9.75
CA GLN A 348 -27.89 -44.49 -10.16
C GLN A 348 -28.18 -43.03 -9.79
N LEU A 349 -29.39 -42.55 -10.04
CA LEU A 349 -29.81 -41.20 -9.66
C LEU A 349 -29.62 -40.94 -8.16
N LYS A 350 -30.03 -41.89 -7.30
CA LYS A 350 -29.86 -41.79 -5.84
C LYS A 350 -28.39 -41.79 -5.42
N GLU A 351 -27.55 -42.58 -6.07
CA GLU A 351 -26.10 -42.62 -5.81
C GLU A 351 -25.44 -41.30 -6.22
N TYR A 352 -25.79 -40.73 -7.37
CA TYR A 352 -25.29 -39.42 -7.81
C TYR A 352 -25.76 -38.29 -6.89
N ASP A 353 -27.02 -38.29 -6.47
CA ASP A 353 -27.55 -37.31 -5.53
C ASP A 353 -26.82 -37.36 -4.17
N LEU A 354 -26.52 -38.56 -3.67
CA LEU A 354 -25.73 -38.73 -2.45
C LEU A 354 -24.30 -38.18 -2.62
N ARG A 355 -23.64 -38.46 -3.75
CA ARG A 355 -22.30 -37.92 -4.04
C ARG A 355 -22.32 -36.40 -4.19
N LEU A 356 -23.36 -35.85 -4.81
CA LEU A 356 -23.55 -34.41 -4.93
C LEU A 356 -23.69 -33.78 -3.55
N GLN A 357 -24.53 -34.34 -2.66
CA GLN A 357 -24.69 -33.85 -1.29
C GLN A 357 -23.38 -33.92 -0.50
N GLN A 358 -22.60 -35.00 -0.64
CA GLN A 358 -21.29 -35.11 -0.01
C GLN A 358 -20.30 -34.07 -0.53
N ALA A 359 -20.28 -33.82 -1.85
CA ALA A 359 -19.44 -32.80 -2.46
C ALA A 359 -19.84 -31.40 -1.98
N VAL A 360 -21.14 -31.09 -1.95
CA VAL A 360 -21.68 -29.82 -1.44
C VAL A 360 -21.30 -29.61 0.03
N ALA A 361 -21.53 -30.59 0.89
CA ALA A 361 -21.15 -30.49 2.31
C ALA A 361 -19.62 -30.31 2.49
N SER A 362 -18.81 -30.93 1.63
CA SER A 362 -17.36 -30.73 1.63
C SER A 362 -16.97 -29.32 1.18
N VAL A 363 -17.64 -28.77 0.17
CA VAL A 363 -17.41 -27.40 -0.31
C VAL A 363 -17.80 -26.40 0.77
N GLU A 364 -18.98 -26.54 1.37
CA GLU A 364 -19.46 -25.69 2.47
C GLU A 364 -18.49 -25.69 3.65
N ALA A 365 -18.04 -26.88 4.10
CA ALA A 365 -17.07 -27.01 5.17
C ALA A 365 -15.72 -26.33 4.82
N SER A 366 -15.28 -26.43 3.56
CA SER A 366 -14.06 -25.77 3.11
C SER A 366 -14.20 -24.24 2.99
N GLN A 367 -15.38 -23.76 2.57
CA GLN A 367 -15.70 -22.35 2.48
C GLN A 367 -15.79 -21.70 3.87
N GLU A 368 -16.41 -22.38 4.84
CA GLU A 368 -16.45 -21.93 6.23
C GLU A 368 -15.02 -21.83 6.80
N LYS A 369 -14.18 -22.84 6.53
CA LYS A 369 -12.76 -22.80 6.91
C LYS A 369 -12.03 -21.62 6.28
N GLN A 370 -12.27 -21.33 5.00
CA GLN A 370 -11.67 -20.18 4.31
C GLN A 370 -12.13 -18.86 4.92
N SER A 371 -13.43 -18.72 5.21
CA SER A 371 -14.00 -17.53 5.86
C SER A 371 -13.36 -17.27 7.23
N MET A 372 -13.21 -18.32 8.06
CA MET A 372 -12.53 -18.23 9.35
C MET A 372 -11.06 -17.82 9.22
N LEU A 373 -10.34 -18.36 8.23
CA LEU A 373 -8.97 -17.97 7.94
C LEU A 373 -8.88 -16.50 7.50
N CYS A 374 -9.79 -16.03 6.64
CA CYS A 374 -9.86 -14.64 6.22
C CYS A 374 -10.11 -13.68 7.41
N SER A 375 -11.02 -14.04 8.33
CA SER A 375 -11.22 -13.27 9.56
C SER A 375 -9.95 -13.22 10.42
N THR A 376 -9.26 -14.35 10.56
CA THR A 376 -8.02 -14.43 11.34
C THR A 376 -6.90 -13.60 10.72
N ILE A 377 -6.76 -13.61 9.40
CA ILE A 377 -5.80 -12.78 8.67
C ILE A 377 -6.08 -11.31 8.90
N LYS A 378 -7.35 -10.90 8.81
CA LYS A 378 -7.76 -9.51 9.06
C LYS A 378 -7.44 -9.05 10.48
N ASP A 379 -7.65 -9.90 11.48
CA ASP A 379 -7.27 -9.60 12.87
C ASP A 379 -5.74 -9.45 13.01
N MET A 380 -4.95 -10.28 12.33
CA MET A 380 -3.49 -10.16 12.32
C MET A 380 -3.00 -8.89 11.62
N GLU A 381 -3.65 -8.47 10.52
CA GLU A 381 -3.34 -7.22 9.82
C GLU A 381 -3.54 -6.01 10.73
N LEU A 382 -4.63 -5.98 11.50
CA LEU A 382 -4.87 -4.91 12.48
C LEU A 382 -3.80 -4.85 13.56
N VAL A 383 -3.34 -6.01 14.05
CA VAL A 383 -2.24 -6.07 15.03
C VAL A 383 -0.92 -5.60 14.42
N ILE A 384 -0.62 -5.97 13.18
CA ILE A 384 0.57 -5.51 12.47
C ILE A 384 0.54 -3.99 12.32
N GLU A 385 -0.61 -3.41 11.96
CA GLU A 385 -0.74 -1.96 11.79
C GLU A 385 -0.59 -1.20 13.11
N ASP A 386 -1.18 -1.70 14.20
CA ASP A 386 -0.97 -1.13 15.55
C ASP A 386 0.52 -1.19 15.95
N LEU A 387 1.18 -2.33 15.71
CA LEU A 387 2.61 -2.50 15.99
C LEU A 387 3.48 -1.56 15.15
N LYS A 388 3.21 -1.42 13.85
CA LYS A 388 3.90 -0.47 12.98
C LYS A 388 3.79 0.96 13.53
N SER A 389 2.58 1.39 13.89
CA SER A 389 2.35 2.73 14.45
C SER A 389 3.14 2.96 15.75
N LYS A 390 3.26 1.92 16.59
CA LYS A 390 4.05 1.97 17.83
C LYS A 390 5.55 2.02 17.56
N VAL A 391 6.04 1.30 16.56
CA VAL A 391 7.43 1.34 16.12
C VAL A 391 7.79 2.73 15.62
N SER A 392 7.00 3.31 14.70
CA SER A 392 7.26 4.67 14.20
C SER A 392 7.26 5.71 15.32
N LYS A 393 6.33 5.61 16.29
CA LYS A 393 6.32 6.49 17.47
C LYS A 393 7.51 6.28 18.39
N ALA A 394 8.10 5.09 18.43
CA ALA A 394 9.27 4.79 19.24
C ALA A 394 10.54 5.30 18.54
N GLU A 395 10.62 5.18 17.23
CA GLU A 395 11.70 5.67 16.37
C GLU A 395 11.82 7.20 16.47
N ILE A 396 10.74 7.95 16.25
CA ILE A 396 10.73 9.41 16.44
C ILE A 396 11.18 9.82 17.86
N ARG A 397 10.84 9.02 18.88
CA ARG A 397 11.29 9.26 20.25
C ARG A 397 12.78 8.94 20.44
N ALA A 398 13.29 7.93 19.76
CA ALA A 398 14.71 7.59 19.76
C ALA A 398 15.52 8.68 19.07
N ASP A 399 15.10 9.14 17.89
CA ASP A 399 15.74 10.23 17.14
C ASP A 399 15.78 11.51 17.99
N SER A 400 14.66 11.89 18.59
CA SER A 400 14.61 13.07 19.49
C SER A 400 15.51 12.92 20.72
N ALA A 401 15.69 11.70 21.23
CA ALA A 401 16.60 11.43 22.34
C ALA A 401 18.06 11.47 21.90
N GLU A 402 18.36 11.00 20.69
CA GLU A 402 19.68 11.08 20.07
C GLU A 402 20.10 12.54 19.85
N ASP A 403 19.23 13.38 19.26
CA ASP A 403 19.48 14.81 19.09
C ASP A 403 19.80 15.50 20.43
N LYS A 404 19.04 15.19 21.48
CA LYS A 404 19.30 15.71 22.84
C LYS A 404 20.63 15.21 23.39
N CYS A 405 21.00 13.96 23.14
CA CYS A 405 22.28 13.41 23.58
C CYS A 405 23.45 14.08 22.86
N ILE A 406 23.32 14.39 21.57
CA ILE A 406 24.32 15.15 20.80
C ILE A 406 24.52 16.52 21.45
N ILE A 407 23.45 17.30 21.64
CA ILE A 407 23.51 18.64 22.24
C ILE A 407 24.10 18.60 23.67
N ILE A 408 23.69 17.63 24.49
CA ILE A 408 24.23 17.47 25.85
C ILE A 408 25.72 17.10 25.79
N SER A 409 26.13 16.27 24.83
CA SER A 409 27.54 15.89 24.68
C SER A 409 28.41 17.07 24.26
N GLU A 410 27.94 17.89 23.32
CA GLU A 410 28.62 19.12 22.88
C GLU A 410 28.76 20.12 24.05
N THR A 411 27.66 20.44 24.73
CA THR A 411 27.70 21.35 25.89
C THR A 411 28.56 20.82 27.04
N ASN A 412 28.58 19.50 27.27
CA ASN A 412 29.46 18.91 28.28
C ASN A 412 30.94 18.99 27.87
N ALA A 413 31.26 18.89 26.58
CA ALA A 413 32.61 19.11 26.08
C ALA A 413 33.06 20.57 26.28
N GLU A 414 32.21 21.54 25.92
CA GLU A 414 32.45 22.98 26.14
C GLU A 414 32.70 23.28 27.63
N LEU A 415 31.83 22.79 28.52
CA LEU A 415 32.01 22.97 29.97
C LEU A 415 33.31 22.35 30.48
N ASN A 416 33.71 21.20 29.94
CA ASN A 416 34.95 20.55 30.33
C ASN A 416 36.19 21.35 29.86
N GLU A 417 36.13 21.98 28.69
CA GLU A 417 37.15 22.92 28.23
C GLU A 417 37.23 24.15 29.15
N GLU A 418 36.11 24.76 29.52
CA GLU A 418 36.08 25.88 30.46
C GLU A 418 36.66 25.52 31.83
N LEU A 419 36.31 24.34 32.36
CA LEU A 419 36.87 23.84 33.61
C LEU A 419 38.39 23.64 33.53
N SER A 420 38.88 23.11 32.40
CA SER A 420 40.32 22.94 32.18
C SER A 420 41.04 24.29 32.12
N PHE A 421 40.45 25.29 31.47
CA PHE A 421 40.97 26.64 31.41
C PHE A 421 41.04 27.29 32.80
N LEU A 422 39.95 27.20 33.58
CA LEU A 422 39.91 27.73 34.94
C LEU A 422 40.92 27.04 35.86
N ARG A 423 41.10 25.72 35.73
CA ARG A 423 42.10 24.95 36.47
C ARG A 423 43.52 25.42 36.16
N ASN A 424 43.86 25.59 34.88
CA ASN A 424 45.17 26.10 34.46
C ASN A 424 45.42 27.52 35.01
N ARG A 425 44.39 28.38 35.01
CA ARG A 425 44.49 29.73 35.57
C ARG A 425 44.70 29.71 37.09
N LEU A 426 44.02 28.80 37.80
CA LEU A 426 44.20 28.60 39.23
C LEU A 426 45.64 28.16 39.55
N GLU A 427 46.19 27.22 38.78
CA GLU A 427 47.57 26.74 38.94
C GLU A 427 48.60 27.88 38.74
N CYS A 428 48.42 28.74 37.73
CA CYS A 428 49.25 29.93 37.53
C CYS A 428 49.18 30.92 38.71
N LEU A 429 47.98 31.15 39.26
CA LEU A 429 47.77 32.02 40.41
C LEU A 429 48.38 31.42 41.68
N GLU A 430 48.26 30.11 41.87
CA GLU A 430 48.88 29.39 42.98
C GLU A 430 50.41 29.48 42.93
N GLY A 431 51.01 29.29 41.74
CA GLY A 431 52.44 29.50 41.54
C GLY A 431 52.89 30.95 41.82
N SER A 432 52.09 31.94 41.39
CA SER A 432 52.36 33.36 41.68
C SER A 432 52.25 33.67 43.17
N LEU A 433 51.27 33.10 43.86
CA LEU A 433 51.10 33.22 45.30
C LEU A 433 52.31 32.64 46.05
N HIS A 434 52.80 31.47 45.64
CA HIS A 434 54.00 30.86 46.23
C HIS A 434 55.22 31.76 46.06
N LEU A 435 55.45 32.31 44.87
CA LEU A 435 56.55 33.25 44.62
C LEU A 435 56.46 34.51 45.50
N VAL A 436 55.26 35.06 45.69
CA VAL A 436 55.04 36.21 46.58
C VAL A 436 55.31 35.83 48.04
N GLU A 437 54.88 34.65 48.49
CA GLU A 437 55.13 34.19 49.87
C GLU A 437 56.63 33.93 50.11
N GLU A 438 57.34 33.32 49.15
CA GLU A 438 58.81 33.18 49.21
C GLU A 438 59.51 34.55 49.29
N ALA A 439 59.11 35.50 48.43
CA ALA A 439 59.67 36.85 48.43
C ALA A 439 59.40 37.60 49.75
N LYS A 440 58.20 37.44 50.32
CA LYS A 440 57.83 37.97 51.63
C LYS A 440 58.68 37.36 52.75
N VAL A 441 58.88 36.03 52.76
CA VAL A 441 59.74 35.35 53.74
C VAL A 441 61.19 35.82 53.61
N ALA A 442 61.70 35.97 52.38
CA ALA A 442 63.04 36.51 52.13
C ALA A 442 63.18 37.96 52.64
N THR A 443 62.19 38.81 52.37
CA THR A 443 62.14 40.20 52.84
C THR A 443 62.09 40.27 54.37
N ALA A 444 61.27 39.42 55.01
CA ALA A 444 61.19 39.33 56.47
C ALA A 444 62.54 38.90 57.09
N LYS A 445 63.26 37.98 56.45
CA LYS A 445 64.62 37.57 56.87
C LYS A 445 65.63 38.71 56.73
N ASP A 446 65.60 39.46 55.62
CA ASP A 446 66.46 40.63 55.43
C ASP A 446 66.17 41.71 56.49
N ILE A 447 64.90 42.04 56.72
CA ILE A 447 64.48 42.98 57.77
C ILE A 447 65.02 42.52 59.13
N ARG A 448 64.84 41.23 59.49
CA ARG A 448 65.37 40.68 60.75
C ARG A 448 66.88 40.88 60.89
N ASN A 449 67.64 40.61 59.82
CA ASN A 449 69.09 40.79 59.80
C ASN A 449 69.46 42.27 60.01
N ARG A 450 68.79 43.19 59.28
CA ARG A 450 69.00 44.65 59.46
C ARG A 450 68.64 45.10 60.88
N THR A 451 67.54 44.61 61.44
CA THR A 451 67.15 44.91 62.83
C THR A 451 68.21 44.45 63.83
N MET A 452 68.83 43.28 63.66
CA MET A 452 69.94 42.84 64.52
C MET A 452 71.18 43.73 64.39
N ILE A 453 71.52 44.15 63.17
CA ILE A 453 72.63 45.09 62.93
C ILE A 453 72.35 46.44 63.61
N PHE A 454 71.14 46.99 63.42
CA PHE A 454 70.74 48.25 64.07
C PHE A 454 70.73 48.12 65.58
N GLN A 455 70.24 47.00 66.14
CA GLN A 455 70.26 46.75 67.57
C GLN A 455 71.69 46.76 68.11
N ASN A 456 72.64 46.08 67.44
CA ASN A 456 74.05 46.09 67.81
C ASN A 456 74.63 47.51 67.76
N LEU A 457 74.36 48.27 66.69
CA LEU A 457 74.82 49.66 66.56
C LEU A 457 74.24 50.56 67.66
N ILE A 458 72.95 50.41 67.99
CA ILE A 458 72.30 51.15 69.08
C ILE A 458 72.96 50.82 70.42
N THR A 459 73.25 49.53 70.70
CA THR A 459 73.97 49.16 71.93
C THR A 459 75.38 49.74 71.97
N GLN A 460 76.10 49.78 70.85
CA GLN A 460 77.42 50.40 70.76
C GLN A 460 77.36 51.92 70.96
N ILE A 461 76.39 52.60 70.34
CA ILE A 461 76.15 54.04 70.54
C ILE A 461 75.78 54.33 72.00
N ALA A 462 74.96 53.47 72.64
CA ALA A 462 74.62 53.62 74.05
C ALA A 462 75.84 53.49 74.96
N LEU A 463 76.73 52.53 74.70
CA LEU A 463 78.00 52.37 75.42
C LEU A 463 78.95 53.57 75.23
N GLU A 464 79.11 54.07 74.00
CA GLU A 464 79.93 55.27 73.75
C GLU A 464 79.31 56.52 74.39
N ARG A 465 77.98 56.68 74.35
CA ARG A 465 77.28 57.75 75.09
C ARG A 465 77.56 57.65 76.59
N GLU A 466 77.51 56.46 77.18
CA GLU A 466 77.85 56.25 78.59
C GLU A 466 79.31 56.58 78.88
N ARG A 467 80.24 56.16 78.02
CA ARG A 467 81.67 56.48 78.11
C ARG A 467 81.94 57.98 78.05
N LEU A 468 81.37 58.67 77.05
CA LEU A 468 81.46 60.13 76.90
C LEU A 468 80.84 60.85 78.09
N ASN A 469 79.70 60.37 78.61
CA ASN A 469 79.05 60.97 79.77
C ASN A 469 79.89 60.82 81.05
N LYS A 470 80.59 59.68 81.21
CA LYS A 470 81.61 59.49 82.27
C LYS A 470 82.79 60.46 82.10
N GLN A 471 83.31 60.63 80.88
CA GLN A 471 84.37 61.60 80.59
C GLN A 471 83.92 63.05 80.89
N LEU A 472 82.72 63.44 80.46
CA LEU A 472 82.12 64.74 80.76
C LEU A 472 81.94 64.96 82.26
N SER A 473 81.49 63.94 83.00
CA SER A 473 81.34 64.01 84.46
C SER A 473 82.69 64.17 85.18
N SER A 474 83.72 63.45 84.71
CA SER A 474 85.10 63.60 85.19
C SER A 474 85.62 65.02 84.95
N LEU A 475 85.50 65.52 83.71
CA LEU A 475 85.93 66.85 83.34
C LEU A 475 85.14 67.94 84.07
N ALA A 476 83.84 67.75 84.30
CA ALA A 476 83.01 68.64 85.11
C ALA A 476 83.46 68.67 86.57
N SER A 477 83.84 67.52 87.15
CA SER A 477 84.39 67.44 88.50
C SER A 477 85.77 68.11 88.60
N GLU A 478 86.61 67.95 87.57
CA GLU A 478 87.91 68.61 87.47
C GLU A 478 87.77 70.13 87.31
N ASN A 479 86.85 70.59 86.45
CA ASN A 479 86.46 72.00 86.34
C ASN A 479 85.94 72.55 87.67
N LYS A 480 85.18 71.75 88.45
CA LYS A 480 84.73 72.14 89.79
C LYS A 480 85.92 72.29 90.76
N ILE A 481 86.90 71.39 90.70
CA ILE A 481 88.14 71.46 91.50
C ILE A 481 88.99 72.67 91.07
N LEU A 482 89.15 72.92 89.78
CA LEU A 482 89.87 74.08 89.26
C LEU A 482 89.17 75.40 89.60
N ALA A 483 87.84 75.44 89.56
CA ALA A 483 87.06 76.60 90.03
C ALA A 483 87.25 76.84 91.54
N VAL A 484 87.33 75.78 92.36
CA VAL A 484 87.67 75.89 93.79
C VAL A 484 89.12 76.34 93.99
N LYS A 485 90.07 75.85 93.18
CA LYS A 485 91.47 76.31 93.21
C LYS A 485 91.62 77.78 92.79
N LEU A 486 90.86 78.24 91.79
CA LEU A 486 90.78 79.65 91.43
C LEU A 486 90.14 80.49 92.55
N LYS A 487 89.12 79.97 93.25
CA LYS A 487 88.55 80.60 94.45
C LYS A 487 89.50 80.59 95.66
N GLN A 488 90.43 79.64 95.78
CA GLN A 488 91.42 79.58 96.86
C GLN A 488 92.70 80.39 96.58
N ALA A 489 92.97 80.75 95.32
CA ALA A 489 94.10 81.60 94.92
C ALA A 489 93.82 83.11 95.06
N ALA A 490 92.66 83.53 95.57
CA ALA A 490 92.29 84.93 95.70
C ALA A 490 91.73 85.23 97.11
N ASN A 491 92.60 85.56 98.05
CA ASN A 491 92.27 86.26 99.30
C ASN A 491 93.19 87.48 99.45
N GLY A 492 92.63 88.67 99.20
CA GLY A 492 93.29 89.97 99.31
C GLY A 492 92.48 91.14 98.72
N ILE A 493 91.41 91.56 99.43
CA ILE A 493 90.78 92.91 99.52
C ILE A 493 90.00 93.51 98.29
N PHE A 494 88.66 93.61 98.46
CA PHE A 494 87.55 94.55 98.04
C PHE A 494 87.72 95.67 96.97
N PRO A 495 86.64 96.32 96.39
CA PRO A 495 85.18 96.28 96.70
C PRO A 495 84.16 96.24 95.49
N GLU A 496 82.86 96.26 95.86
CA GLU A 496 81.59 96.40 95.11
C GLU A 496 81.52 97.14 93.74
N SER A 497 80.71 96.62 92.80
CA SER A 497 79.36 97.17 92.41
C SER A 497 78.92 96.86 90.95
N ASN A 498 77.63 96.45 90.84
CA ASN A 498 76.59 96.73 89.83
C ASN A 498 76.64 96.32 88.32
N ALA A 499 75.61 95.55 87.95
CA ALA A 499 74.59 95.76 86.88
C ALA A 499 74.81 95.37 85.39
N SER A 500 73.74 94.75 84.84
CA SER A 500 73.30 94.58 83.42
C SER A 500 74.07 93.56 82.56
N SER A 501 73.53 92.85 81.57
CA SER A 501 72.27 92.87 80.78
C SER A 501 72.08 91.44 80.19
N ALA A 502 70.89 90.83 80.13
CA ALA A 502 69.87 90.96 79.08
C ALA A 502 70.37 90.89 77.61
N ASN A 503 69.86 89.87 76.89
CA ASN A 503 69.45 89.77 75.48
C ASN A 503 69.73 88.33 74.99
N ASP A 504 68.77 87.43 74.80
CA ASP A 504 67.64 87.44 73.84
C ASP A 504 68.06 87.72 72.39
N TYR A 505 68.09 86.65 71.57
CA TYR A 505 67.54 86.65 70.22
C TYR A 505 67.13 85.23 69.82
N GLU A 506 65.81 85.07 69.84
CA GLU A 506 64.99 84.14 69.07
C GLU A 506 65.09 84.42 67.55
N ALA A 507 64.37 83.58 66.79
CA ALA A 507 63.98 83.68 65.36
C ALA A 507 64.83 82.82 64.40
N ASP A 508 64.27 82.04 63.46
CA ASP A 508 62.88 81.94 63.03
C ASP A 508 62.69 80.75 62.06
N ARG A 509 61.44 80.22 62.06
CA ARG A 509 60.62 79.62 60.97
C ARG A 509 61.24 78.66 59.93
N CYS A 510 60.57 77.56 59.56
CA CYS A 510 59.24 77.62 58.95
C CYS A 510 58.48 76.29 59.03
N TRP A 511 57.23 76.35 59.49
CA TRP A 511 56.16 75.40 59.15
C TRP A 511 55.33 76.03 58.02
N MET A 512 55.00 75.25 56.99
CA MET A 512 53.74 75.38 56.25
C MET A 512 53.32 74.02 55.71
N ASN A 513 52.09 73.63 56.07
CA ASN A 513 51.34 72.53 55.49
C ASN A 513 50.80 72.93 54.10
N PHE A 514 50.63 71.95 53.20
CA PHE A 514 49.55 71.93 52.22
C PHE A 514 48.99 70.51 52.11
N SER A 515 47.68 70.45 51.93
CA SER A 515 46.80 69.28 51.98
C SER A 515 46.43 68.76 50.59
N ALA A 516 45.94 67.52 50.55
CA ALA A 516 45.06 66.87 49.56
C ALA A 516 45.62 66.53 48.16
N ASN A 517 45.68 65.22 47.84
CA ASN A 517 44.58 64.60 47.09
C ASN A 517 44.55 63.07 47.25
N ASP A 518 43.33 62.56 47.13
CA ASP A 518 42.84 61.20 47.31
C ASP A 518 43.51 60.12 46.46
N ASN A 519 43.52 58.88 47.00
CA ASN A 519 43.34 57.62 46.26
C ASN A 519 42.73 56.60 47.24
N GLN A 520 41.41 56.61 47.32
CA GLN A 520 40.61 55.82 48.23
C GLN A 520 40.55 54.35 47.78
N THR A 521 41.15 53.46 48.56
CA THR A 521 40.83 52.03 48.60
C THR A 521 39.67 51.84 49.57
N LYS A 522 38.58 51.19 49.15
CA LYS A 522 37.50 50.74 50.04
C LYS A 522 37.20 49.27 49.79
N VAL A 523 37.32 48.47 50.85
CA VAL A 523 36.79 47.11 50.99
C VAL A 523 36.08 47.09 52.35
N GLY A 524 34.89 46.49 52.42
CA GLY A 524 34.24 46.09 53.69
C GLY A 524 32.71 46.09 53.71
N ASP A 525 32.10 45.02 53.18
CA ASP A 525 30.97 44.17 53.66
C ASP A 525 29.68 44.69 54.36
N SER A 526 28.55 44.06 53.92
CA SER A 526 27.31 43.62 54.65
C SER A 526 26.01 44.48 54.69
N LEU A 527 25.05 44.18 53.78
CA LEU A 527 23.62 43.69 53.93
C LEU A 527 22.63 44.31 54.99
N PRO A 528 21.26 44.26 54.89
CA PRO A 528 20.25 44.26 53.79
C PRO A 528 19.09 45.32 53.93
N ASP A 529 18.21 45.34 52.90
CA ASP A 529 16.73 45.33 52.93
C ASP A 529 15.86 46.59 52.59
N ALA A 530 14.84 46.26 51.77
CA ALA A 530 13.48 46.78 51.57
C ALA A 530 13.17 48.22 51.13
N GLY A 531 12.41 48.33 50.02
CA GLY A 531 11.41 49.39 49.89
C GLY A 531 11.03 49.90 48.49
N SER A 532 10.45 49.05 47.64
CA SER A 532 9.40 49.32 46.64
C SER A 532 9.23 50.73 46.02
N VAL A 533 9.27 50.84 44.68
CA VAL A 533 8.16 51.30 43.82
C VAL A 533 8.41 50.86 42.36
N ARG A 534 7.32 50.40 41.75
CA ARG A 534 7.17 49.68 40.47
C ARG A 534 7.50 50.52 39.23
N ARG A 535 8.16 49.87 38.25
CA ARG A 535 7.90 50.09 36.82
C ARG A 535 7.69 48.74 36.12
N ILE A 536 6.52 48.66 35.49
CA ILE A 536 6.02 47.68 34.50
C ILE A 536 6.46 48.28 33.13
N ASP A 537 6.80 47.61 32.02
CA ASP A 537 6.61 46.26 31.49
C ASP A 537 7.61 46.05 30.33
N ALA A 538 7.68 44.80 29.86
CA ALA A 538 7.72 44.34 28.46
C ALA A 538 8.67 43.14 28.34
N GLY A 539 8.15 41.93 28.58
CA GLY A 539 8.87 40.71 28.18
C GLY A 539 8.70 39.45 29.01
N VAL A 540 7.64 39.31 29.81
CA VAL A 540 7.36 38.02 30.48
C VAL A 540 5.87 37.67 30.40
N LEU A 541 5.36 37.39 29.20
CA LEU A 541 4.30 36.39 29.06
C LEU A 541 4.98 35.03 28.96
N GLY A 542 5.29 34.44 30.12
CA GLY A 542 5.79 33.08 30.17
C GLY A 542 4.79 32.15 29.48
N PHE A 543 5.30 31.24 28.64
CA PHE A 543 4.58 30.20 27.89
C PHE A 543 3.42 29.54 28.67
N LYS A 544 3.51 29.46 30.00
CA LYS A 544 2.44 29.00 30.91
C LYS A 544 1.14 29.80 30.82
N PHE A 545 1.16 31.10 30.56
CA PHE A 545 -0.06 31.92 30.41
C PHE A 545 -0.67 31.78 29.01
N LEU A 546 0.16 31.73 27.97
CA LEU A 546 -0.29 31.43 26.61
C LEU A 546 -0.91 30.04 26.52
N PHE A 547 -0.28 29.04 27.14
CA PHE A 547 -0.80 27.69 27.21
C PHE A 547 -2.13 27.61 27.98
N LYS A 548 -2.27 28.34 29.11
CA LYS A 548 -3.54 28.41 29.84
C LYS A 548 -4.64 29.10 29.03
N SER A 549 -4.34 30.18 28.31
CA SER A 549 -5.32 30.83 27.43
C SER A 549 -5.71 29.94 26.26
N PHE A 550 -4.75 29.23 25.65
CA PHE A 550 -5.02 28.29 24.57
C PHE A 550 -5.90 27.12 25.03
N LEU A 551 -5.63 26.58 26.23
CA LEU A 551 -6.40 25.48 26.80
C LEU A 551 -7.83 25.91 27.18
N VAL A 552 -8.02 27.15 27.63
CA VAL A 552 -9.36 27.72 27.87
C VAL A 552 -10.15 27.91 26.58
N VAL A 553 -9.50 28.34 25.48
CA VAL A 553 -10.13 28.47 24.16
C VAL A 553 -10.47 27.10 23.57
N LEU A 554 -9.55 26.13 23.70
CA LEU A 554 -9.75 24.76 23.22
C LEU A 554 -10.90 24.07 23.96
N VAL A 555 -10.96 24.19 25.30
CA VAL A 555 -12.05 23.63 26.10
C VAL A 555 -13.38 24.32 25.77
N SER A 556 -13.38 25.63 25.48
CA SER A 556 -14.58 26.34 25.05
C SER A 556 -15.04 25.92 23.64
N ALA A 557 -14.11 25.66 22.72
CA ALA A 557 -14.41 25.18 21.38
C ALA A 557 -14.94 23.74 21.40
N VAL A 558 -14.32 22.85 22.20
CA VAL A 558 -14.80 21.47 22.38
C VAL A 558 -16.17 21.47 23.07
N ALA A 559 -16.40 22.32 24.07
CA ALA A 559 -17.71 22.48 24.68
C ALA A 559 -18.75 23.01 23.68
N PHE A 560 -18.39 23.97 22.81
CA PHE A 560 -19.26 24.46 21.76
C PHE A 560 -19.61 23.38 20.73
N GLN A 561 -18.64 22.54 20.33
CA GLN A 561 -18.89 21.37 19.47
C GLN A 561 -19.82 20.36 20.16
N PHE A 562 -19.57 20.05 21.43
CA PHE A 562 -20.40 19.12 22.20
C PHE A 562 -21.82 19.63 22.40
N PHE A 563 -22.03 20.93 22.62
CA PHE A 563 -23.35 21.52 22.73
C PHE A 563 -24.05 21.69 21.36
N LYS A 564 -23.30 21.75 20.26
CA LYS A 564 -23.84 21.72 18.90
C LYS A 564 -24.36 20.33 18.53
N ASP A 565 -23.70 19.26 18.99
CA ASP A 565 -24.11 17.87 18.74
C ASP A 565 -25.22 17.38 19.69
N VAL A 566 -25.47 18.09 20.80
CA VAL A 566 -26.57 17.81 21.76
C VAL A 566 -27.85 18.60 21.44
N ASN A 567 -27.91 19.32 20.31
CA ASN A 567 -29.13 19.94 19.83
C ASN A 567 -30.07 18.88 19.21
N VAL A 568 -30.58 18.01 20.08
CA VAL A 568 -31.79 17.22 19.86
C VAL A 568 -32.96 18.18 19.90
N ASP A 569 -33.77 18.13 18.84
CA ASP A 569 -35.10 18.72 18.76
C ASP A 569 -35.84 18.64 20.09
N PHE A 570 -36.01 19.78 20.77
CA PHE A 570 -37.17 19.96 21.62
C PHE A 570 -38.31 20.38 20.71
N GLY A 571 -39.06 19.38 20.23
CA GLY A 571 -40.36 19.58 19.66
C GLY A 571 -41.30 20.22 20.69
N LEU A 572 -41.78 21.41 20.37
CA LEU A 572 -43.11 21.91 20.71
C LEU A 572 -43.61 22.82 19.60
#